data_AF-A0AAU5YEC6-F1
#
_entry.id   AF-A0AAU5YEC6-F1
#
_cell.length_a   1.000
_cell.length_b   1.000
_cell.length_c   1.000
_cell.angle_alpha   90.00
_cell.angle_beta   90.00
_cell.angle_gamma   90.00
#
_symmetry.space_group_name_H-M   'P 1'
#
loop_
_entity.id
_entity.type
_entity.pdbx_description
1 polymer ?
#
loop_
_entity_poly.entity_id
_entity_poly.type
_entity_poly.pdbx_seq_one_letter_code
_entity_poly.pdbx_strand_id
1 'polypeptide(L)' 'MARYRISYLDGETETITAANLEPSGSQYIAWVGDGAAAAYIPIGNVRSIVLQDDEAVDA' A
#
# COMPACT_ATOMS: atom_id res chain seq x y z
N MET A 1 -5.66 9.63 -6.18
CA MET A 1 -5.51 8.27 -5.63
C MET A 1 -4.47 8.33 -4.53
N ALA A 2 -4.63 7.55 -3.47
CA ALA A 2 -3.69 7.50 -2.37
C ALA A 2 -2.40 6.77 -2.77
N ARG A 3 -1.27 7.16 -2.18
CA ARG A 3 0.01 6.46 -2.31
C ARG A 3 0.31 5.72 -1.01
N TYR A 4 0.65 4.44 -1.10
CA TYR A 4 1.01 3.61 0.04
C TYR A 4 2.47 3.20 -0.09
N ARG A 5 3.28 3.54 0.91
CA ARG A 5 4.64 3.00 1.03
C ARG A 5 4.60 1.71 1.84
N ILE A 6 5.05 0.63 1.22
CA ILE A 6 5.15 -0.69 1.82
C ILE A 6 6.62 -0.92 2.14
N SER A 7 6.92 -1.26 3.38
CA SER A 7 8.24 -1.72 3.80
C SER A 7 8.17 -3.21 4.07
N TYR A 8 9.05 -3.97 3.46
CA TYR A 8 9.14 -5.42 3.60
C TYR A 8 10.14 -5.82 4.71
N LEU A 9 10.09 -7.09 5.13
CA LEU A 9 10.94 -7.60 6.20
C LEU A 9 12.42 -7.69 5.81
N ASP A 10 12.71 -7.90 4.52
CA ASP A 10 14.04 -7.90 3.92
C ASP A 10 14.66 -6.49 3.82
N GLY A 11 13.87 -5.45 4.10
CA GLY A 11 14.29 -4.06 4.05
C GLY A 11 14.00 -3.36 2.71
N GLU A 12 13.46 -4.07 1.71
CA GLU A 12 13.00 -3.45 0.48
C GLU A 12 11.75 -2.59 0.74
N THR A 13 11.56 -1.57 -0.10
CA THR A 13 10.37 -0.73 -0.04
C THR A 13 9.76 -0.53 -1.41
N GLU A 14 8.44 -0.57 -1.48
CA GLU A 14 7.66 -0.33 -2.69
C GLU A 14 6.65 0.79 -2.44
N THR A 15 6.25 1.50 -3.50
CA THR A 15 5.16 2.48 -3.44
C THR A 15 4.06 2.08 -4.41
N ILE A 16 2.85 1.95 -3.90
CA ILE A 16 1.67 1.55 -4.67
C ILE A 16 0.66 2.69 -4.68
N THR A 17 0.10 2.98 -5.85
CA THR A 17 -1.03 3.92 -5.98
C THR A 17 -2.34 3.13 -6.00
N ALA A 18 -3.22 3.42 -5.05
CA ALA A 18 -4.50 2.73 -4.89
C ALA A 18 -5.58 3.66 -4.34
N ALA A 19 -6.84 3.29 -4.49
CA ALA A 19 -7.97 3.96 -3.84
C ALA A 19 -8.04 3.60 -2.35
N ASN A 20 -7.84 2.32 -2.02
CA ASN A 20 -7.82 1.79 -0.66
C ASN A 20 -6.95 0.52 -0.59
N LEU A 21 -6.58 0.14 0.62
CA LEU A 21 -5.84 -1.08 0.93
C LEU A 21 -6.51 -1.80 2.09
N GLU A 22 -6.87 -3.07 1.87
CA GLU A 22 -7.68 -3.85 2.81
C GLU A 22 -7.07 -5.22 3.08
N PRO A 23 -7.09 -5.72 4.34
CA PRO A 23 -6.67 -7.06 4.64
C PRO A 23 -7.68 -8.09 4.11
N SER A 24 -7.19 -9.14 3.47
CA SER A 24 -7.98 -10.28 2.97
C SER A 24 -7.21 -11.59 3.19
N GLY A 25 -7.55 -12.31 4.25
CA GLY A 25 -6.84 -13.54 4.63
C GLY A 25 -5.37 -13.27 4.96
N SER A 26 -4.46 -13.83 4.16
CA SER A 26 -3.00 -13.72 4.34
C SER A 26 -2.33 -12.60 3.52
N GLN A 27 -3.12 -11.72 2.90
CA GLN A 27 -2.64 -10.63 2.05
C GLN A 27 -3.37 -9.32 2.33
N TYR A 28 -2.73 -8.20 2.01
CA TYR A 28 -3.43 -6.95 1.74
C TYR A 28 -3.75 -6.87 0.25
N ILE A 29 -4.95 -6.40 -0.09
CA ILE A 29 -5.35 -6.11 -1.46
C ILE A 29 -5.41 -4.60 -1.61
N ALA A 30 -4.63 -4.07 -2.55
CA ALA A 30 -4.70 -2.69 -2.98
C ALA A 30 -5.69 -2.61 -4.14
N TRP A 31 -6.74 -1.80 -4.00
CA TRP A 31 -7.79 -1.67 -5.01
C TRP A 31 -7.63 -0.37 -5.79
N VAL A 32 -7.81 -0.40 -7.10
CA VAL A 32 -8.03 0.82 -7.89
C VAL A 32 -9.51 1.24 -7.80
N GLY A 33 -9.81 2.50 -8.15
CA GLY A 33 -11.14 3.10 -7.94
C GLY A 33 -12.29 2.48 -8.74
N ASP A 34 -12.00 1.63 -9.72
CA ASP A 34 -12.99 0.87 -10.49
C ASP A 34 -13.29 -0.53 -9.89
N GLY A 35 -12.65 -0.87 -8.77
CA GLY A 35 -12.81 -2.15 -8.08
C GLY A 35 -11.87 -3.26 -8.59
N ALA A 36 -10.99 -2.99 -9.55
CA ALA A 36 -9.92 -3.93 -9.89
C ALA A 36 -8.81 -3.92 -8.83
N ALA A 37 -8.12 -5.04 -8.65
CA ALA A 37 -6.96 -5.10 -7.76
C ALA A 37 -5.74 -4.50 -8.47
N ALA A 38 -5.11 -3.50 -7.84
CA ALA A 38 -3.83 -2.93 -8.23
C ALA A 38 -2.66 -3.87 -7.88
N ALA A 39 -2.74 -4.48 -6.68
CA ALA A 39 -1.70 -5.36 -6.16
C ALA A 39 -2.23 -6.30 -5.07
N TYR A 40 -1.53 -7.42 -4.90
CA TYR A 40 -1.72 -8.41 -3.85
C TYR A 40 -0.43 -8.49 -3.03
N ILE A 41 -0.50 -8.11 -1.75
CA ILE A 41 0.69 -7.90 -0.91
C ILE A 41 0.68 -8.95 0.22
N PRO A 42 1.60 -9.92 0.26
CA PRO A 42 1.61 -10.96 1.29
C PRO A 42 1.90 -10.38 2.68
N ILE A 43 0.95 -10.49 3.63
CA ILE A 43 1.08 -9.93 4.98
C ILE A 43 2.34 -10.46 5.69
N GLY A 44 2.67 -11.74 5.47
CA GLY A 44 3.83 -12.38 6.08
C GLY A 44 5.19 -11.77 5.71
N ASN A 45 5.27 -10.98 4.63
CA ASN A 45 6.50 -10.28 4.23
C ASN A 45 6.48 -8.79 4.56
N VAL A 46 5.37 -8.25 5.10
CA VAL A 46 5.20 -6.81 5.33
C VAL A 46 5.67 -6.45 6.73
N ARG A 47 6.55 -5.45 6.82
CA ARG A 47 6.94 -4.80 8.08
C ARG A 47 5.99 -3.67 8.45
N SER A 48 5.65 -2.81 7.49
CA SER A 48 4.77 -1.66 7.71
C SER A 48 4.16 -1.17 6.41
N ILE A 49 2.96 -0.61 6.48
CA ILE A 49 2.31 0.11 5.38
C ILE A 49 1.98 1.51 5.89
N VAL A 50 2.40 2.53 5.16
CA VAL A 50 2.16 3.94 5.50
C VAL A 50 1.45 4.61 4.34
N LEU A 51 0.30 5.23 4.62
CA LEU A 51 -0.34 6.15 3.69
C LEU A 51 0.54 7.38 3.56
N GLN A 52 0.98 7.66 2.34
CA GLN A 52 1.68 8.90 2.01
C GLN A 52 0.63 9.92 1.57
N ASP A 53 0.44 10.94 2.39
CA ASP A 53 -0.30 12.12 1.95
C ASP A 53 0.56 12.89 0.95
N ASP A 54 -0.07 13.37 -0.14
CA ASP A 54 0.56 14.24 -1.12
C ASP A 54 0.80 15.67 -0.60
N GLU A 55 0.45 15.94 0.67
CA GLU A 55 0.77 17.19 1.34
C GLU A 55 2.25 17.20 1.72
N ALA A 56 3.07 17.48 0.70
CA ALA A 56 4.30 18.21 0.95
C ALA A 56 3.89 19.48 1.70
N VAL A 57 4.23 19.54 2.99
CA VAL A 57 4.15 20.75 3.80
C VAL A 57 4.88 21.88 3.08
N ASP A 58 4.13 22.73 2.38
CA ASP A 58 4.56 24.08 2.03
C ASP A 58 4.38 24.94 3.29
N ALA A 59 5.46 25.14 4.06
CA ALA A 59 5.76 26.33 4.87
C ALA A 59 7.05 26.15 5.70
#